data_AF-A0A9P7T2K7-F1
#
_entry.id   AF-A0A9P7T2K7-F1
#
_cell.length_a   1.000
_cell.length_b   1.000
_cell.length_c   1.000
_cell.angle_alpha   90.00
_cell.angle_beta   90.00
_cell.angle_gamma   90.00
#
_symmetry.space_group_name_H-M   'P 1'
#
loop_
_entity.id
_entity.type
_entity.pdbx_description
1 polymer ?
#
loop_
_entity_poly.entity_id
_entity_poly.type
_entity_poly.pdbx_seq_one_letter_code
_entity_poly.pdbx_strand_id
1 'polypeptide(L)'
;MPFDDDDNPACDAAQSPATQEGGPTAEEALEDGVPDYKLFASMFNKKGVSSKVIRKGEKDFESHGTRAQDNTLEASRTALEEVLSYTRVHKIDTWLRAWYFPDWWVTNSPAGKSDDALLQDRVVVMEHERGNWMRDIGRAVSGSKDQLGVGRLWLLPEEALYLIERGTVDIWWPDKEFEELLPRVTDGLPKRNPYGPDDYEAGLPLSLEAAYAFLIGYEGERGKITLPKFQVYTHLKRAGFHVMRAPSNDLCPSLESDSSTPSTSLWEWLFSIISWERQPPRHKPYGPLVSPGLYRAYRPIYQQLALLPRHRPSATPTPQQVQEPFRVHYHVWKGTGAPFSKKNPPAPDFRIAVCDTADSGVPTLEQIEALLESTPFEPPNPAWQGPGRLYQRLKHGYRNVLVAVVDRGLVNFMRFGEAAFGEEPLFERFDYRNGGRGGKKGSRGGGRGRGRGGGRGRGRVRGRGG
;
A
#
# COMPACT_ATOMS: atom_id res chain seq x y z
N MET A 1 -5.81 -41.39 3.92
CA MET A 1 -5.82 -41.12 5.37
C MET A 1 -5.49 -39.65 5.54
N PRO A 2 -6.49 -38.77 5.71
CA PRO A 2 -6.26 -37.36 5.98
C PRO A 2 -5.78 -37.19 7.42
N PHE A 3 -4.78 -36.33 7.63
CA PHE A 3 -4.29 -35.95 8.95
C PHE A 3 -4.97 -34.63 9.33
N ASP A 4 -5.98 -34.77 10.18
CA ASP A 4 -6.46 -33.75 11.12
C ASP A 4 -5.32 -33.40 12.09
N ASP A 5 -5.05 -32.11 12.29
CA ASP A 5 -4.25 -31.59 13.42
C ASP A 5 -4.56 -30.10 13.61
N ASP A 6 -5.83 -29.80 13.94
CA ASP A 6 -6.22 -28.53 14.59
C ASP A 6 -6.65 -28.85 16.02
N ASP A 7 -5.70 -28.85 16.95
CA ASP A 7 -5.98 -28.82 18.39
C ASP A 7 -4.94 -27.94 19.10
N ASN A 8 -5.28 -26.67 19.28
CA ASN A 8 -4.56 -25.75 20.16
C ASN A 8 -5.34 -25.57 21.48
N PRO A 9 -4.94 -26.22 22.59
CA PRO A 9 -5.68 -26.18 23.84
C PRO A 9 -5.25 -24.98 24.67
N ALA A 10 -5.76 -23.78 24.37
CA ALA A 10 -5.52 -22.60 25.20
C ALA A 10 -6.58 -21.49 25.05
N CYS A 11 -7.85 -21.79 24.84
CA CYS A 11 -8.91 -20.78 24.94
C CYS A 11 -10.19 -21.42 25.48
N ASP A 12 -10.35 -21.46 26.80
CA ASP A 12 -11.65 -21.75 27.39
C ASP A 12 -11.98 -20.75 28.51
N ALA A 13 -13.26 -20.34 28.50
CA ALA A 13 -14.01 -19.56 29.47
C ALA A 13 -13.86 -18.03 29.50
N ALA A 14 -14.68 -17.36 28.67
CA ALA A 14 -15.55 -16.28 29.14
C ALA A 14 -16.93 -16.39 28.47
N GLN A 15 -17.89 -16.97 29.20
CA GLN A 15 -19.29 -17.08 28.78
C GLN A 15 -19.94 -15.68 28.72
N SER A 16 -20.61 -15.37 27.60
CA SER A 16 -21.58 -14.28 27.47
C SER A 16 -22.87 -14.87 26.85
N PRO A 17 -24.06 -14.41 27.27
CA PRO A 17 -25.31 -15.09 26.94
C PRO A 17 -25.74 -14.85 25.49
N ALA A 18 -26.44 -15.86 24.97
CA ALA A 18 -26.94 -15.95 23.60
C ALA A 18 -27.90 -14.80 23.22
N THR A 19 -27.62 -14.18 22.08
CA THR A 19 -28.63 -13.53 21.25
C THR A 19 -28.41 -14.02 19.81
N GLN A 20 -29.40 -14.74 19.29
CA GLN A 20 -29.48 -15.16 17.91
C GLN A 20 -29.61 -13.91 17.01
N GLU A 21 -28.71 -13.75 16.05
CA GLU A 21 -28.97 -13.17 14.73
C GLU A 21 -27.74 -13.43 13.85
N GLY A 22 -27.85 -14.43 12.97
CA GLY A 22 -26.82 -14.76 11.99
C GLY A 22 -26.79 -13.70 10.89
N GLY A 23 -25.83 -12.77 10.98
CA GLY A 23 -25.40 -11.96 9.85
C GLY A 23 -24.36 -12.72 9.01
N PRO A 24 -24.31 -12.50 7.68
CA PRO A 24 -23.37 -13.21 6.82
C PRO A 24 -21.92 -12.87 7.17
N THR A 25 -21.05 -13.86 7.13
CA THR A 25 -19.60 -13.72 7.28
C THR A 25 -19.01 -12.96 6.10
N ALA A 26 -17.92 -12.23 6.32
CA ALA A 26 -17.25 -11.38 5.32
C ALA A 26 -16.78 -12.14 4.04
N GLU A 27 -16.75 -13.47 4.06
CA GLU A 27 -16.50 -14.30 2.88
C GLU A 27 -17.71 -14.39 1.92
N GLU A 28 -18.96 -14.30 2.42
CA GLU A 28 -20.16 -14.28 1.55
C GLU A 28 -20.40 -12.92 0.87
N ALA A 29 -19.74 -11.85 1.34
CA ALA A 29 -19.81 -10.52 0.71
C ALA A 29 -18.88 -10.37 -0.50
N LEU A 30 -18.06 -11.39 -0.80
CA LEU A 30 -17.11 -11.42 -1.92
C LEU A 30 -17.57 -12.29 -3.10
N GLU A 31 -18.72 -12.96 -3.03
CA GLU A 31 -19.35 -13.54 -4.22
C GLU A 31 -20.00 -12.43 -5.05
N ASP A 32 -19.27 -11.94 -6.05
CA ASP A 32 -19.75 -11.03 -7.09
C ASP A 32 -21.00 -11.62 -7.78
N GLY A 33 -22.17 -11.24 -7.28
CA GLY A 33 -23.44 -11.46 -7.96
C GLY A 33 -23.50 -10.65 -9.25
N VAL A 34 -24.03 -11.26 -10.32
CA VAL A 34 -24.25 -10.58 -11.60
C VAL A 34 -25.05 -9.29 -11.38
N PRO A 35 -24.58 -8.11 -11.84
CA PRO A 35 -25.30 -6.85 -11.68
C PRO A 35 -26.70 -6.87 -12.33
N ASP A 36 -27.72 -6.37 -11.64
CA ASP A 36 -29.07 -6.23 -12.22
C ASP A 36 -29.16 -4.98 -13.11
N TYR A 37 -29.01 -5.18 -14.43
CA TYR A 37 -29.02 -4.11 -15.43
C TYR A 37 -30.37 -3.40 -15.59
N LYS A 38 -31.50 -4.02 -15.19
CA LYS A 38 -32.83 -3.37 -15.27
C LYS A 38 -32.92 -2.21 -14.28
N LEU A 39 -32.36 -2.39 -13.08
CA LEU A 39 -32.28 -1.34 -12.08
C LEU A 39 -31.39 -0.19 -12.54
N PHE A 40 -30.25 -0.48 -13.17
CA PHE A 40 -29.38 0.54 -13.76
C PHE A 40 -30.07 1.33 -14.89
N ALA A 41 -30.74 0.66 -15.83
CA ALA A 41 -31.52 1.31 -16.89
C ALA A 41 -32.59 2.25 -16.31
N SER A 42 -33.25 1.84 -15.22
CA SER A 42 -34.25 2.68 -14.54
C SER A 42 -33.68 3.97 -13.91
N MET A 43 -32.38 4.00 -13.56
CA MET A 43 -31.71 5.19 -13.02
C MET A 43 -31.47 6.27 -14.07
N PHE A 44 -31.29 5.89 -15.35
CA PHE A 44 -31.14 6.87 -16.44
C PHE A 44 -32.45 7.61 -16.73
N ASN A 45 -33.59 6.97 -16.45
CA ASN A 45 -34.92 7.45 -16.85
C ASN A 45 -35.68 8.27 -15.77
N LYS A 46 -35.14 8.44 -14.55
CA LYS A 46 -35.81 9.21 -13.48
C LYS A 46 -34.91 10.27 -12.83
N LYS A 47 -35.38 11.53 -12.81
CA LYS A 47 -34.86 12.59 -11.92
C LYS A 47 -35.21 12.25 -10.46
N GLY A 48 -34.27 11.61 -9.77
CA GLY A 48 -34.28 11.43 -8.32
C GLY A 48 -34.93 10.14 -7.83
N VAL A 49 -34.12 9.10 -7.58
CA VAL A 49 -34.53 7.96 -6.74
C VAL A 49 -33.35 7.50 -5.86
N SER A 50 -33.71 7.22 -4.61
CA SER A 50 -32.92 6.81 -3.44
C SER A 50 -32.20 5.47 -3.61
N SER A 51 -31.00 5.40 -3.01
CA SER A 51 -30.16 4.22 -2.83
C SER A 51 -30.80 3.18 -1.90
N LYS A 52 -31.73 2.37 -2.41
CA LYS A 52 -32.15 1.15 -1.71
C LYS A 52 -31.38 -0.05 -2.23
N VAL A 53 -30.79 -0.77 -1.28
CA VAL A 53 -29.98 -1.98 -1.44
C VAL A 53 -30.81 -3.08 -2.13
N ILE A 54 -30.17 -3.72 -3.11
CA ILE A 54 -30.70 -4.79 -3.97
C ILE A 54 -30.91 -6.06 -3.13
N ARG A 55 -32.07 -6.72 -3.24
CA ARG A 55 -32.30 -8.03 -2.65
C ARG A 55 -31.88 -9.14 -3.62
N LYS A 56 -31.25 -10.16 -3.06
CA LYS A 56 -30.79 -11.43 -3.67
C LYS A 56 -31.88 -12.01 -4.60
N GLY A 57 -31.50 -12.26 -5.86
CA GLY A 57 -32.38 -12.82 -6.88
C GLY A 57 -32.88 -14.22 -6.50
N GLU A 58 -34.17 -14.46 -6.79
CA GLU A 58 -34.84 -15.74 -6.61
C GLU A 58 -34.32 -16.72 -7.67
N LYS A 59 -33.82 -17.87 -7.22
CA LYS A 59 -33.04 -18.81 -8.02
C LYS A 59 -33.94 -19.91 -8.57
N ASP A 60 -34.81 -19.57 -9.52
CA ASP A 60 -35.71 -20.54 -10.17
C ASP A 60 -35.03 -21.16 -11.40
N PHE A 61 -34.46 -22.35 -11.25
CA PHE A 61 -33.78 -23.09 -12.32
C PHE A 61 -34.66 -24.11 -13.06
N GLU A 62 -35.94 -24.21 -12.74
CA GLU A 62 -36.82 -25.15 -13.43
C GLU A 62 -37.53 -24.44 -14.58
N SER A 63 -37.47 -25.05 -15.77
CA SER A 63 -38.16 -24.55 -16.96
C SER A 63 -39.66 -24.77 -16.80
N HIS A 64 -40.34 -23.79 -16.21
CA HIS A 64 -41.80 -23.76 -16.26
C HIS A 64 -42.20 -23.49 -17.71
N GLY A 65 -43.17 -24.25 -18.25
CA GLY A 65 -43.62 -24.21 -19.66
C GLY A 65 -44.25 -22.88 -20.14
N THR A 66 -43.90 -21.78 -19.49
CA THR A 66 -44.30 -20.40 -19.76
C THR A 66 -43.09 -19.60 -20.24
N ARG A 67 -43.25 -18.76 -21.27
CA ARG A 67 -42.20 -17.86 -21.81
C ARG A 67 -41.80 -16.70 -20.87
N ALA A 68 -42.21 -16.74 -19.60
CA ALA A 68 -41.95 -15.68 -18.63
C ALA A 68 -40.45 -15.54 -18.31
N GLN A 69 -39.73 -16.66 -18.24
CA GLN A 69 -38.28 -16.67 -17.99
C GLN A 69 -37.52 -16.10 -19.20
N ASP A 70 -37.83 -16.56 -20.41
CA ASP A 70 -37.24 -16.05 -21.65
C ASP A 70 -37.47 -14.54 -21.81
N ASN A 71 -38.71 -14.07 -21.60
CA ASN A 71 -39.04 -12.64 -21.67
C ASN A 71 -38.29 -11.84 -20.60
N THR A 72 -38.08 -12.41 -19.41
CA THR A 72 -37.34 -11.74 -18.34
C THR A 72 -35.85 -11.61 -18.70
N LEU A 73 -35.29 -12.64 -19.33
CA LEU A 73 -33.91 -12.70 -19.79
C LEU A 73 -33.69 -11.76 -20.98
N GLU A 74 -34.57 -11.77 -21.97
CA GLU A 74 -34.55 -10.82 -23.09
C GLU A 74 -34.64 -9.37 -22.57
N ALA A 75 -35.56 -9.09 -21.64
CA ALA A 75 -35.66 -7.77 -21.03
C ALA A 75 -34.38 -7.36 -20.26
N SER A 76 -33.65 -8.31 -19.65
CA SER A 76 -32.34 -7.99 -19.04
C SER A 76 -31.25 -7.74 -20.08
N ARG A 77 -31.26 -8.46 -21.21
CA ARG A 77 -30.32 -8.25 -22.32
C ARG A 77 -30.53 -6.88 -22.95
N THR A 78 -31.78 -6.52 -23.24
CA THR A 78 -32.11 -5.20 -23.79
C THR A 78 -31.77 -4.07 -22.81
N ALA A 79 -32.01 -4.26 -21.51
CA ALA A 79 -31.59 -3.27 -20.50
C ALA A 79 -30.06 -3.13 -20.44
N LEU A 80 -29.32 -4.24 -20.57
CA LEU A 80 -27.86 -4.21 -20.66
C LEU A 80 -27.41 -3.44 -21.91
N GLU A 81 -27.98 -3.74 -23.07
CA GLU A 81 -27.67 -3.05 -24.34
C GLU A 81 -27.96 -1.54 -24.23
N GLU A 82 -29.10 -1.15 -23.65
CA GLU A 82 -29.46 0.24 -23.41
C GLU A 82 -28.41 0.94 -22.51
N VAL A 83 -28.03 0.30 -21.40
CA VAL A 83 -27.01 0.81 -20.47
C VAL A 83 -25.63 0.92 -21.13
N LEU A 84 -25.23 -0.05 -21.96
CA LEU A 84 -23.97 -0.01 -22.69
C LEU A 84 -23.98 1.01 -23.82
N SER A 85 -25.15 1.24 -24.45
CA SER A 85 -25.32 2.23 -25.52
C SER A 85 -25.34 3.67 -25.01
N TYR A 86 -25.57 3.87 -23.70
CA TYR A 86 -25.59 5.21 -23.10
C TYR A 86 -24.20 5.86 -23.22
N THR A 87 -24.11 6.88 -24.08
CA THR A 87 -22.92 7.71 -24.19
C THR A 87 -22.78 8.57 -22.96
N ARG A 88 -21.72 8.35 -22.18
CA ARG A 88 -21.38 9.21 -21.05
C ARG A 88 -20.91 10.57 -21.58
N VAL A 89 -21.73 11.60 -21.39
CA VAL A 89 -21.39 12.99 -21.74
C VAL A 89 -21.12 13.78 -20.45
N HIS A 90 -20.08 14.60 -20.45
CA HIS A 90 -19.79 15.52 -19.36
C HIS A 90 -20.96 16.52 -19.22
N LYS A 91 -21.48 16.71 -18.01
CA LYS A 91 -22.48 17.76 -17.78
C LYS A 91 -21.78 19.11 -17.80
N ILE A 92 -22.25 20.01 -18.65
CA ILE A 92 -21.65 21.31 -18.97
C ILE A 92 -21.26 22.14 -17.72
N ASP A 93 -21.99 22.01 -16.61
CA ASP A 93 -21.76 22.79 -15.38
C ASP A 93 -20.85 22.12 -14.33
N THR A 94 -20.24 20.97 -14.66
CA THR A 94 -19.52 20.15 -13.66
C THR A 94 -18.07 19.82 -14.00
N TRP A 95 -17.65 20.03 -15.25
CA TRP A 95 -16.28 19.75 -15.66
C TRP A 95 -15.41 20.99 -15.54
N LEU A 96 -14.10 20.76 -15.42
CA LEU A 96 -13.07 21.80 -15.38
C LEU A 96 -12.21 21.70 -16.62
N ARG A 97 -11.97 22.84 -17.27
CA ARG A 97 -11.05 22.90 -18.41
C ARG A 97 -9.60 22.80 -17.95
N ALA A 98 -8.83 22.01 -18.69
CA ALA A 98 -7.38 21.91 -18.55
C ALA A 98 -6.73 21.97 -19.93
N TRP A 99 -5.47 22.39 -19.97
CA TRP A 99 -4.71 22.57 -21.21
C TRP A 99 -3.52 21.61 -21.27
N TYR A 100 -3.29 21.01 -22.42
CA TYR A 100 -2.16 20.12 -22.66
C TYR A 100 -0.93 20.90 -23.19
N PHE A 101 0.14 20.92 -22.39
CA PHE A 101 1.41 21.59 -22.68
C PHE A 101 2.60 20.67 -22.31
N PRO A 102 3.00 19.73 -23.19
CA PRO A 102 3.97 18.70 -22.87
C PRO A 102 5.40 19.20 -22.61
N ASP A 103 5.81 20.25 -23.33
CA ASP A 103 7.21 20.72 -23.31
C ASP A 103 7.40 22.01 -22.50
N TRP A 104 6.35 22.51 -21.84
CA TRP A 104 6.36 23.81 -21.19
C TRP A 104 7.50 23.95 -20.17
N TRP A 105 7.66 22.96 -19.29
CA TRP A 105 8.68 22.98 -18.25
C TRP A 105 10.08 22.63 -18.73
N VAL A 106 10.23 22.09 -19.94
CA VAL A 106 11.56 21.88 -20.55
C VAL A 106 12.16 23.23 -20.91
N THR A 107 11.37 24.11 -21.53
CA THR A 107 11.82 25.44 -21.96
C THR A 107 11.73 26.47 -20.84
N ASN A 108 10.71 26.39 -19.99
CA ASN A 108 10.40 27.41 -18.98
C ASN A 108 10.58 26.90 -17.55
N SER A 109 11.59 26.06 -17.29
CA SER A 109 11.91 25.63 -15.92
C SER A 109 12.18 26.84 -15.00
N PRO A 110 11.64 26.87 -13.77
CA PRO A 110 11.87 27.98 -12.85
C PRO A 110 13.34 28.12 -12.48
N ALA A 111 13.81 29.37 -12.37
CA ALA A 111 15.17 29.67 -11.94
C ALA A 111 15.35 29.30 -10.46
N GLY A 112 16.01 28.17 -10.20
CA GLY A 112 16.27 27.64 -8.86
C GLY A 112 16.07 26.12 -8.77
N LYS A 113 16.36 25.53 -7.61
CA LYS A 113 15.97 24.13 -7.34
C LYS A 113 14.45 24.08 -7.18
N SER A 114 13.77 23.45 -8.14
CA SER A 114 12.36 23.08 -7.98
C SER A 114 12.23 22.06 -6.85
N ASP A 115 11.28 22.27 -5.94
CA ASP A 115 10.90 21.28 -4.92
C ASP A 115 10.21 20.03 -5.53
N ASP A 116 9.95 20.04 -6.83
CA ASP A 116 9.26 18.98 -7.54
C ASP A 116 10.20 18.29 -8.54
N ALA A 117 10.65 17.10 -8.16
CA ALA A 117 11.50 16.23 -9.00
C ALA A 117 10.79 15.76 -10.28
N LEU A 118 9.46 15.77 -10.30
CA LEU A 118 8.64 15.32 -11.43
C LEU A 118 8.12 16.49 -12.29
N LEU A 119 8.69 17.69 -12.14
CA LEU A 119 8.18 18.90 -12.80
C LEU A 119 8.07 18.75 -14.33
N GLN A 120 9.08 18.15 -14.96
CA GLN A 120 9.12 17.98 -16.42
C GLN A 120 8.13 16.92 -16.93
N ASP A 121 7.63 16.03 -16.06
CA ASP A 121 6.61 15.05 -16.42
C ASP A 121 5.18 15.61 -16.29
N ARG A 122 5.04 16.82 -15.76
CA ARG A 122 3.73 17.47 -15.65
C ARG A 122 3.39 18.19 -16.95
N VAL A 123 2.42 17.63 -17.66
CA VAL A 123 2.10 18.03 -19.03
C VAL A 123 0.72 18.68 -19.18
N VAL A 124 -0.11 18.65 -18.13
CA VAL A 124 -1.46 19.24 -18.17
C VAL A 124 -1.59 20.29 -17.08
N VAL A 125 -2.08 21.47 -17.43
CA VAL A 125 -2.31 22.57 -16.48
C VAL A 125 -3.81 22.84 -16.34
N MET A 126 -4.26 23.01 -15.09
CA MET A 126 -5.65 23.35 -14.80
C MET A 126 -5.88 24.85 -14.99
N GLU A 127 -6.98 25.22 -15.63
CA GLU A 127 -7.42 26.62 -15.68
C GLU A 127 -7.93 27.08 -14.32
N HIS A 128 -8.68 26.22 -13.64
CA HIS A 128 -9.30 26.48 -12.35
C HIS A 128 -9.07 25.35 -11.36
N GLU A 129 -8.85 25.74 -10.11
CA GLU A 129 -8.55 24.85 -8.99
C GLU A 129 -9.78 24.67 -8.10
N ARG A 130 -10.65 23.72 -8.47
CA ARG A 130 -11.87 23.44 -7.69
C ARG A 130 -12.09 21.93 -7.52
N GLY A 131 -12.30 21.52 -6.28
CA GLY A 131 -12.85 20.20 -5.96
C GLY A 131 -12.04 19.39 -4.97
N ASN A 132 -12.70 18.40 -4.37
CA ASN A 132 -12.13 17.59 -3.28
C ASN A 132 -11.09 16.56 -3.76
N TRP A 133 -10.95 16.36 -5.07
CA TRP A 133 -9.98 15.44 -5.68
C TRP A 133 -8.54 15.95 -5.62
N MET A 134 -8.34 17.26 -5.38
CA MET A 134 -7.02 17.89 -5.30
C MET A 134 -6.21 17.48 -4.06
N ARG A 135 -6.73 16.62 -3.18
CA ARG A 135 -6.04 16.18 -1.96
C ARG A 135 -4.74 15.44 -2.23
N ASP A 136 -4.68 14.66 -3.29
CA ASP A 136 -3.51 13.88 -3.68
C ASP A 136 -3.24 13.89 -5.19
N ILE A 137 -4.02 14.68 -5.94
CA ILE A 137 -3.87 14.85 -7.39
C ILE A 137 -3.34 16.26 -7.70
N GLY A 138 -2.35 16.33 -8.58
CA GLY A 138 -1.77 17.55 -9.10
C GLY A 138 -0.88 18.27 -8.09
N ARG A 139 0.01 19.13 -8.59
CA ARG A 139 0.87 19.96 -7.75
C ARG A 139 0.97 21.37 -8.30
N ALA A 140 0.87 22.36 -7.41
CA ALA A 140 1.17 23.73 -7.76
C ALA A 140 2.68 23.91 -7.79
N VAL A 141 3.19 24.46 -8.90
CA VAL A 141 4.64 24.65 -9.07
C VAL A 141 5.08 25.87 -8.27
N SER A 142 6.11 25.70 -7.43
CA SER A 142 6.74 26.78 -6.67
C SER A 142 7.75 27.52 -7.56
N GLY A 143 7.83 28.85 -7.45
CA GLY A 143 8.77 29.65 -8.22
C GLY A 143 8.53 31.15 -8.05
N SER A 144 9.16 31.95 -8.91
CA SER A 144 8.88 33.40 -8.97
C SER A 144 7.43 33.63 -9.41
N LYS A 145 6.71 34.50 -8.70
CA LYS A 145 5.31 34.84 -9.02
C LYS A 145 5.16 35.49 -10.40
N ASP A 146 6.23 36.05 -10.94
CA ASP A 146 6.23 36.70 -12.25
C ASP A 146 6.32 35.71 -13.41
N GLN A 147 6.68 34.45 -13.13
CA GLN A 147 6.84 33.41 -14.13
C GLN A 147 5.49 32.74 -14.46
N LEU A 148 5.22 32.59 -15.76
CA LEU A 148 4.02 31.92 -16.26
C LEU A 148 3.97 30.45 -15.81
N GLY A 149 2.78 29.99 -15.45
CA GLY A 149 2.55 28.60 -15.01
C GLY A 149 2.90 28.33 -13.55
N VAL A 150 3.71 29.16 -12.90
CA VAL A 150 3.99 29.08 -11.45
C VAL A 150 2.73 29.43 -10.65
N GLY A 151 2.49 28.69 -9.57
CA GLY A 151 1.31 28.85 -8.72
C GLY A 151 0.01 28.28 -9.30
N ARG A 152 0.03 27.72 -10.53
CA ARG A 152 -1.08 26.95 -11.11
C ARG A 152 -0.92 25.47 -10.80
N LEU A 153 -2.03 24.74 -10.70
CA LEU A 153 -2.05 23.29 -10.54
C LEU A 153 -1.71 22.56 -11.85
N TRP A 154 -0.65 21.76 -11.81
CA TRP A 154 -0.22 20.90 -12.92
C TRP A 154 -0.41 19.42 -12.59
N LEU A 155 -0.85 18.65 -13.57
CA LEU A 155 -1.15 17.23 -13.49
C LEU A 155 -0.09 16.40 -14.23
N LEU A 156 0.22 15.23 -13.66
CA LEU A 156 0.90 14.13 -14.34
C LEU A 156 -0.06 13.43 -15.33
N PRO A 157 0.45 12.66 -16.31
CA PRO A 157 -0.38 11.97 -17.30
C PRO A 157 -1.43 11.03 -16.70
N GLU A 158 -1.09 10.24 -15.68
CA GLU A 158 -2.05 9.34 -14.99
C GLU A 158 -3.11 10.09 -14.20
N GLU A 159 -2.75 11.23 -13.62
CA GLU A 159 -3.67 12.10 -12.90
C GLU A 159 -4.69 12.71 -13.86
N ALA A 160 -4.20 13.21 -15.00
CA ALA A 160 -4.99 13.77 -16.07
C ALA A 160 -5.96 12.73 -16.65
N LEU A 161 -5.46 11.56 -17.09
CA LEU A 161 -6.29 10.48 -17.63
C LEU A 161 -7.36 10.02 -16.63
N TYR A 162 -7.01 9.87 -15.35
CA TYR A 162 -7.97 9.46 -14.33
C TYR A 162 -9.10 10.48 -14.14
N LEU A 163 -8.80 11.78 -14.20
CA LEU A 163 -9.80 12.84 -14.09
C LEU A 163 -10.68 12.97 -15.34
N ILE A 164 -10.14 12.68 -16.54
CA ILE A 164 -10.91 12.59 -17.78
C ILE A 164 -11.89 11.41 -17.68
N GLU A 165 -11.42 10.21 -17.35
CA GLU A 165 -12.27 9.01 -17.22
C GLU A 165 -13.40 9.18 -16.21
N ARG A 166 -13.13 9.92 -15.13
CA ARG A 166 -14.13 10.19 -14.09
C ARG A 166 -15.15 11.25 -14.51
N GLY A 167 -14.95 11.93 -15.63
CA GLY A 167 -15.85 12.98 -16.09
C GLY A 167 -15.60 14.36 -15.46
N THR A 168 -14.51 14.53 -14.71
CA THR A 168 -14.26 15.74 -13.90
C THR A 168 -13.48 16.83 -14.62
N VAL A 169 -12.61 16.45 -15.55
CA VAL A 169 -11.76 17.36 -16.31
C VAL A 169 -11.97 17.08 -17.78
N ASP A 170 -11.96 18.16 -18.57
CA ASP A 170 -11.92 18.11 -20.01
C ASP A 170 -10.62 18.77 -20.48
N ILE A 171 -9.82 18.07 -21.29
CA ILE A 171 -8.48 18.51 -21.69
C ILE A 171 -8.52 19.04 -23.10
N TRP A 172 -7.90 20.19 -23.29
CA TRP A 172 -7.88 20.91 -24.57
C TRP A 172 -6.46 21.01 -25.12
N TRP A 173 -6.34 20.81 -26.43
CA TRP A 173 -5.16 21.16 -27.21
C TRP A 173 -5.15 22.68 -27.44
N PRO A 174 -4.08 23.40 -27.09
CA PRO A 174 -4.03 24.86 -27.23
C PRO A 174 -3.73 25.29 -28.67
N ASP A 175 -4.51 26.23 -29.21
CA ASP A 175 -4.22 26.91 -30.48
C ASP A 175 -3.57 28.30 -30.26
N LYS A 176 -3.55 28.75 -29.00
CA LYS A 176 -2.98 30.03 -28.57
C LYS A 176 -1.81 29.83 -27.62
N GLU A 177 -1.01 30.89 -27.47
CA GLU A 177 0.12 30.86 -26.55
C GLU A 177 -0.35 30.77 -25.09
N PHE A 178 0.53 30.24 -24.24
CA PHE A 178 0.25 30.02 -22.82
C PHE A 178 -0.19 31.30 -22.10
N GLU A 179 0.43 32.45 -22.40
CA GLU A 179 0.10 33.72 -21.75
C GLU A 179 -1.30 34.24 -22.11
N GLU A 180 -1.78 33.96 -23.32
CA GLU A 180 -3.12 34.35 -23.77
C GLU A 180 -4.20 33.49 -23.11
N LEU A 181 -3.98 32.18 -23.04
CA LEU A 181 -4.91 31.23 -22.45
C LEU A 181 -4.94 31.30 -20.93
N LEU A 182 -3.77 31.52 -20.31
CA LEU A 182 -3.56 31.46 -18.87
C LEU A 182 -2.77 32.69 -18.39
N PRO A 183 -3.38 33.89 -18.43
CA PRO A 183 -2.70 35.13 -18.09
C PRO A 183 -2.18 35.16 -16.65
N ARG A 184 -1.19 36.02 -16.39
CA ARG A 184 -0.61 36.20 -15.06
C ARG A 184 -1.69 36.60 -14.05
N VAL A 185 -1.56 36.08 -12.83
CA VAL A 185 -2.40 36.49 -11.70
C VAL A 185 -1.82 37.79 -11.13
N THR A 186 -2.04 38.91 -11.82
CA THR A 186 -1.74 40.25 -11.29
C THR A 186 -2.94 40.74 -10.48
N ASP A 187 -2.72 41.17 -9.24
CA ASP A 187 -3.68 41.85 -8.36
C ASP A 187 -4.84 41.04 -7.76
N GLY A 188 -4.65 39.75 -7.50
CA GLY A 188 -5.57 38.95 -6.66
C GLY A 188 -6.99 38.73 -7.23
N LEU A 189 -7.28 39.29 -8.41
CA LEU A 189 -8.47 39.03 -9.22
C LEU A 189 -8.01 38.28 -10.46
N PRO A 190 -8.46 37.03 -10.69
CA PRO A 190 -8.21 36.37 -11.96
C PRO A 190 -8.86 37.25 -13.05
N LYS A 191 -8.06 37.78 -13.99
CA LYS A 191 -8.62 38.26 -15.25
C LYS A 191 -9.42 37.08 -15.81
N ARG A 192 -10.75 37.25 -15.85
CA ARG A 192 -11.66 36.23 -16.36
C ARG A 192 -11.13 35.82 -17.72
N ASN A 193 -10.94 34.52 -17.93
CA ASN A 193 -10.46 34.01 -19.21
C ASN A 193 -11.35 34.61 -20.31
N PRO A 194 -10.78 35.29 -21.34
CA PRO A 194 -11.59 35.84 -22.41
C PRO A 194 -12.39 34.77 -23.15
N TYR A 195 -11.94 33.51 -23.08
CA TYR A 195 -12.53 32.39 -23.79
C TYR A 195 -13.56 31.65 -22.93
N GLY A 196 -14.78 31.54 -23.46
CA GLY A 196 -15.84 30.71 -22.87
C GLY A 196 -15.47 29.21 -22.85
N PRO A 197 -16.27 28.37 -22.18
CA PRO A 197 -16.02 26.92 -22.11
C PRO A 197 -16.05 26.23 -23.48
N ASP A 198 -16.85 26.74 -24.43
CA ASP A 198 -17.02 26.18 -25.78
C ASP A 198 -16.37 27.04 -26.87
N ASP A 199 -15.31 27.77 -26.52
CA ASP A 199 -14.62 28.66 -27.46
C ASP A 199 -13.51 27.93 -28.21
N TYR A 200 -13.86 27.43 -29.39
CA TYR A 200 -12.96 26.70 -30.28
C TYR A 200 -11.87 27.58 -30.92
N GLU A 201 -11.91 28.91 -30.75
CA GLU A 201 -10.77 29.76 -31.14
C GLU A 201 -9.63 29.68 -30.12
N ALA A 202 -9.89 29.19 -28.90
CA ALA A 202 -8.87 29.01 -27.87
C ALA A 202 -8.10 27.69 -28.06
N GLY A 203 -8.75 26.69 -28.66
CA GLY A 203 -8.18 25.38 -28.90
C GLY A 203 -9.23 24.32 -29.19
N LEU A 204 -8.80 23.05 -29.19
CA LEU A 204 -9.64 21.91 -29.52
C LEU A 204 -9.79 20.97 -28.31
N PRO A 205 -11.02 20.58 -27.92
CA PRO A 205 -11.20 19.56 -26.89
C PRO A 205 -10.66 18.21 -27.38
N LEU A 206 -9.92 17.53 -26.53
CA LEU A 206 -9.41 16.19 -26.80
C LEU A 206 -10.51 15.16 -26.54
N SER A 207 -10.71 14.24 -27.50
CA SER A 207 -11.48 13.04 -27.21
C SER A 207 -10.75 12.17 -26.18
N LEU A 208 -11.48 11.24 -25.55
CA LEU A 208 -10.86 10.28 -24.62
C LEU A 208 -9.74 9.49 -25.32
N GLU A 209 -9.97 9.06 -26.56
CA GLU A 209 -8.99 8.33 -27.37
C GLU A 209 -7.77 9.19 -27.69
N ALA A 210 -7.97 10.48 -28.01
CA ALA A 210 -6.88 11.41 -28.25
C ALA A 210 -6.04 11.63 -26.97
N ALA A 211 -6.69 11.81 -25.81
CA ALA A 211 -6.00 11.93 -24.54
C ALA A 211 -5.17 10.68 -24.21
N TYR A 212 -5.73 9.49 -24.45
CA TYR A 212 -5.00 8.22 -24.34
C TYR A 212 -3.80 8.17 -25.28
N ALA A 213 -3.94 8.59 -26.54
CA ALA A 213 -2.84 8.61 -27.50
C ALA A 213 -1.71 9.58 -27.11
N PHE A 214 -2.03 10.71 -26.46
CA PHE A 214 -1.04 11.68 -26.03
C PHE A 214 -0.35 11.32 -24.71
N LEU A 215 -1.10 10.77 -23.74
CA LEU A 215 -0.64 10.57 -22.37
C LEU A 215 -0.16 9.14 -22.10
N ILE A 216 -0.52 8.15 -22.93
CA ILE A 216 0.02 6.79 -22.85
C ILE A 216 1.22 6.64 -23.78
N GLY A 217 2.28 6.03 -23.28
CA GLY A 217 3.51 5.79 -24.04
C GLY A 217 4.31 4.61 -23.50
N TYR A 218 5.55 4.52 -23.99
CA TYR A 218 6.51 3.52 -23.50
C TYR A 218 7.24 4.02 -22.25
N GLU A 219 7.91 3.08 -21.59
CA GLU A 219 8.67 3.36 -20.38
C GLU A 219 9.78 4.39 -20.65
N GLY A 220 9.92 5.38 -19.76
CA GLY A 220 10.89 6.46 -19.90
C GLY A 220 10.49 7.61 -20.85
N GLU A 221 9.35 7.53 -21.52
CA GLU A 221 8.83 8.68 -22.29
C GLU A 221 8.34 9.79 -21.37
N ARG A 222 8.99 10.95 -21.42
CA ARG A 222 8.63 12.13 -20.62
C ARG A 222 7.17 12.50 -20.83
N GLY A 223 6.49 12.83 -19.73
CA GLY A 223 5.13 13.34 -19.79
C GLY A 223 4.09 12.30 -20.21
N LYS A 224 4.49 11.03 -20.28
CA LYS A 224 3.61 9.90 -20.55
C LYS A 224 3.67 8.88 -19.44
N ILE A 225 2.77 7.91 -19.52
CA ILE A 225 2.75 6.76 -18.64
C ILE A 225 2.46 5.49 -19.43
N THR A 226 3.03 4.36 -18.99
CA THR A 226 2.68 3.07 -19.57
C THR A 226 1.26 2.66 -19.16
N LEU A 227 0.57 1.94 -20.04
CA LEU A 227 -0.78 1.46 -19.77
C LEU A 227 -0.88 0.63 -18.46
N PRO A 228 0.05 -0.29 -18.16
CA PRO A 228 0.03 -1.05 -16.90
C PRO A 228 0.14 -0.15 -15.66
N LYS A 229 1.03 0.86 -15.68
CA LYS A 229 1.18 1.81 -14.57
C LYS A 229 -0.10 2.62 -14.36
N PHE A 230 -0.73 3.08 -15.46
CA PHE A 230 -2.03 3.75 -15.39
C PHE A 230 -3.16 2.85 -14.83
N GLN A 231 -3.22 1.57 -15.23
CA GLN A 231 -4.19 0.61 -14.70
C GLN A 231 -4.03 0.41 -13.19
N VAL A 232 -2.80 0.29 -12.70
CA VAL A 232 -2.51 0.21 -11.26
C VAL A 232 -2.93 1.50 -10.54
N TYR A 233 -2.61 2.67 -11.11
CA TYR A 233 -3.02 3.95 -10.55
C TYR A 233 -4.54 4.05 -10.39
N THR A 234 -5.29 3.79 -11.46
CA THR A 234 -6.77 3.86 -11.43
C THR A 234 -7.37 2.84 -10.46
N HIS A 235 -6.82 1.63 -10.38
CA HIS A 235 -7.24 0.61 -9.42
C HIS A 235 -7.10 1.10 -7.98
N LEU A 236 -5.92 1.61 -7.61
CA LEU A 236 -5.64 2.13 -6.27
C LEU A 236 -6.49 3.37 -5.94
N LYS A 237 -6.67 4.28 -6.90
CA LYS A 237 -7.50 5.47 -6.73
C LYS A 237 -8.97 5.12 -6.51
N ARG A 238 -9.50 4.14 -7.25
CA ARG A 238 -10.89 3.65 -7.09
C ARG A 238 -11.09 2.92 -5.76
N ALA A 239 -10.05 2.26 -5.25
CA ALA A 239 -10.05 1.65 -3.92
C ALA A 239 -9.94 2.66 -2.75
N GLY A 240 -9.80 3.97 -3.05
CA GLY A 240 -9.83 5.03 -2.05
C GLY A 240 -8.47 5.34 -1.40
N PHE A 241 -7.37 4.90 -2.01
CA PHE A 241 -6.02 5.26 -1.55
C PHE A 241 -5.60 6.66 -2.03
N HIS A 242 -4.68 7.25 -1.29
CA HIS A 242 -3.88 8.35 -1.78
C HIS A 242 -2.67 7.80 -2.54
N VAL A 243 -2.44 8.26 -3.76
CA VAL A 243 -1.41 7.71 -4.64
C VAL A 243 -0.58 8.85 -5.22
N MET A 244 0.73 8.78 -5.06
CA MET A 244 1.67 9.69 -5.70
C MET A 244 2.76 8.91 -6.43
N ARG A 245 3.20 9.43 -7.59
CA ARG A 245 4.35 8.89 -8.32
C ARG A 245 5.62 9.08 -7.49
N ALA A 246 6.40 8.02 -7.34
CA ALA A 246 7.72 8.06 -6.71
C ALA A 246 8.71 8.78 -7.64
N PRO A 247 9.59 9.65 -7.12
CA PRO A 247 10.60 10.29 -7.94
C PRO A 247 11.60 9.25 -8.46
N SER A 248 11.95 9.35 -9.75
CA SER A 248 12.98 8.50 -10.35
C SER A 248 14.36 8.88 -9.80
N ASN A 249 14.92 8.04 -8.92
CA ASN A 249 16.28 8.15 -8.39
C ASN A 249 17.42 7.94 -9.43
N ASP A 250 17.18 8.11 -10.74
CA ASP A 250 18.19 7.88 -11.79
C ASP A 250 19.36 8.85 -11.72
N LEU A 251 19.17 9.95 -11.00
CA LEU A 251 20.26 10.77 -10.51
C LEU A 251 20.58 10.31 -9.10
N CYS A 252 21.40 9.26 -8.95
CA CYS A 252 22.31 9.27 -7.83
C CYS A 252 23.15 10.55 -8.02
N PRO A 253 23.05 11.60 -7.17
CA PRO A 253 24.27 12.33 -6.94
C PRO A 253 25.24 11.27 -6.44
N SER A 254 26.40 11.17 -7.09
CA SER A 254 27.58 10.58 -6.49
C SER A 254 27.50 10.88 -5.00
N LEU A 255 27.37 9.85 -4.19
CA LEU A 255 27.50 9.98 -2.75
C LEU A 255 28.86 10.67 -2.58
N GLU A 256 28.84 12.00 -2.37
CA GLU A 256 29.84 12.62 -1.53
C GLU A 256 29.66 11.88 -0.23
N SER A 257 30.45 10.81 -0.11
CA SER A 257 30.70 10.14 1.13
C SER A 257 31.32 11.21 2.03
N ASP A 258 30.48 11.98 2.71
CA ASP A 258 30.80 12.45 4.03
C ASP A 258 31.03 11.19 4.86
N SER A 259 32.25 10.66 4.74
CA SER A 259 32.82 9.67 5.62
C SER A 259 32.98 10.34 6.98
N SER A 260 31.86 10.60 7.65
CA SER A 260 31.83 10.58 9.11
C SER A 260 31.93 9.11 9.47
N THR A 261 33.16 8.64 9.57
CA THR A 261 33.45 7.44 10.33
C THR A 261 32.79 7.64 11.69
N PRO A 262 31.88 6.75 12.16
CA PRO A 262 31.57 6.74 13.57
C PRO A 262 32.92 6.48 14.26
N SER A 263 33.40 7.46 15.03
CA SER A 263 34.57 7.27 15.86
C SER A 263 34.25 6.10 16.78
N THR A 264 34.78 4.92 16.48
CA THR A 264 34.65 3.76 17.36
C THR A 264 35.20 4.21 18.70
N SER A 265 34.31 4.30 19.69
CA SER A 265 34.72 4.73 21.01
C SER A 265 35.76 3.73 21.53
N LEU A 266 36.79 4.19 22.25
CA LEU A 266 37.78 3.28 22.87
C LEU A 266 37.11 2.21 23.77
N TRP A 267 35.87 2.47 24.20
CA TRP A 267 35.00 1.53 24.88
C TRP A 267 34.48 0.41 23.97
N GLU A 268 34.07 0.69 22.74
CA GLU A 268 33.72 -0.34 21.73
C GLU A 268 34.93 -1.21 21.37
N TRP A 269 36.14 -0.66 21.31
CA TRP A 269 37.36 -1.45 21.16
C TRP A 269 37.65 -2.31 22.40
N LEU A 270 37.47 -1.78 23.62
CA LEU A 270 37.64 -2.57 24.84
C LEU A 270 36.60 -3.69 24.97
N PHE A 271 35.35 -3.45 24.51
CA PHE A 271 34.31 -4.48 24.40
C PHE A 271 34.48 -5.38 23.17
N SER A 272 35.28 -5.02 22.17
CA SER A 272 35.69 -5.93 21.09
C SER A 272 36.60 -7.06 21.59
N ILE A 273 37.39 -6.81 22.64
CA ILE A 273 38.27 -7.80 23.27
C ILE A 273 37.48 -8.77 24.17
N ILE A 274 36.33 -8.33 24.70
CA ILE A 274 35.36 -9.15 25.44
C ILE A 274 34.12 -9.44 24.58
N SER A 275 34.24 -9.26 23.26
CA SER A 275 33.18 -9.69 22.36
C SER A 275 33.15 -11.20 22.44
N TRP A 276 32.11 -11.70 23.12
CA TRP A 276 31.46 -12.96 22.82
C TRP A 276 30.90 -12.87 21.39
N GLU A 277 31.78 -12.61 20.44
CA GLU A 277 31.53 -12.68 19.04
C GLU A 277 31.26 -14.17 18.83
N ARG A 278 30.05 -14.45 18.35
CA ARG A 278 29.61 -15.78 17.97
C ARG A 278 30.51 -16.24 16.83
N GLN A 279 31.74 -16.67 17.14
CA GLN A 279 32.62 -17.27 16.15
C GLN A 279 31.82 -18.39 15.48
N PRO A 280 31.74 -18.40 14.15
CA PRO A 280 31.08 -19.48 13.46
C PRO A 280 31.74 -20.78 13.94
N PRO A 281 30.95 -21.83 14.25
CA PRO A 281 31.52 -23.08 14.70
C PRO A 281 32.55 -23.52 13.66
N ARG A 282 33.79 -23.73 14.11
CA ARG A 282 34.85 -24.28 13.26
C ARG A 282 34.46 -25.72 12.94
N HIS A 283 33.81 -25.91 11.80
CA HIS A 283 33.44 -27.21 11.29
C HIS A 283 34.71 -28.00 11.02
N LYS A 284 34.78 -29.23 11.56
CA LYS A 284 35.85 -30.15 11.18
C LYS A 284 35.60 -30.58 9.73
N PRO A 285 36.64 -30.67 8.88
CA PRO A 285 36.48 -31.05 7.48
C PRO A 285 35.93 -32.47 7.28
N TYR A 286 35.94 -33.30 8.33
CA TYR A 286 35.42 -34.66 8.34
C TYR A 286 34.85 -35.02 9.72
N GLY A 287 33.86 -35.91 9.75
CA GLY A 287 33.20 -36.40 10.96
C GLY A 287 31.72 -36.02 11.06
N PRO A 288 31.05 -36.35 12.19
CA PRO A 288 29.65 -36.00 12.38
C PRO A 288 29.48 -34.49 12.53
N LEU A 289 28.43 -33.94 11.89
CA LEU A 289 28.11 -32.51 11.94
C LEU A 289 27.90 -32.00 13.37
N VAL A 290 27.33 -32.85 14.23
CA VAL A 290 27.21 -32.61 15.66
C VAL A 290 28.22 -33.48 16.39
N SER A 291 29.12 -32.88 17.16
CA SER A 291 30.14 -33.61 17.91
C SER A 291 29.50 -34.53 18.95
N PRO A 292 29.89 -35.81 19.07
CA PRO A 292 29.39 -36.68 20.14
C PRO A 292 29.71 -36.08 21.51
N GLY A 293 28.72 -35.93 22.39
CA GLY A 293 28.90 -35.30 23.70
C GLY A 293 27.58 -35.07 24.44
N LEU A 294 27.70 -34.62 25.69
CA LEU A 294 26.54 -34.26 26.52
C LEU A 294 26.15 -32.80 26.27
N TYR A 295 24.97 -32.59 25.69
CA TYR A 295 24.39 -31.26 25.47
C TYR A 295 23.32 -30.97 26.52
N ARG A 296 23.42 -29.82 27.19
CA ARG A 296 22.44 -29.38 28.21
C ARG A 296 21.45 -28.33 27.69
N ALA A 297 21.67 -27.86 26.46
CA ALA A 297 20.83 -26.91 25.75
C ALA A 297 20.87 -27.27 24.26
N TYR A 298 19.83 -26.89 23.53
CA TYR A 298 19.76 -27.09 22.08
C TYR A 298 20.65 -26.10 21.31
N ARG A 299 20.91 -24.91 21.88
CA ARG A 299 21.72 -23.87 21.24
C ARG A 299 23.07 -24.37 20.65
N PRO A 300 23.94 -25.10 21.38
CA PRO A 300 25.23 -25.55 20.83
C PRO A 300 25.06 -26.58 19.70
N ILE A 301 23.99 -27.38 19.71
CA ILE A 301 23.67 -28.33 18.63
C ILE A 301 23.31 -27.57 17.35
N TYR A 302 22.36 -26.64 17.45
CA TYR A 302 21.92 -25.85 16.28
C TYR A 302 23.02 -24.92 15.75
N GLN A 303 23.93 -24.47 16.59
CA GLN A 303 25.13 -23.77 16.14
C GLN A 303 25.99 -24.69 15.26
N GLN A 304 26.27 -25.92 15.70
CA GLN A 304 27.04 -26.89 14.90
C GLN A 304 26.32 -27.31 13.61
N LEU A 305 24.99 -27.26 13.56
CA LEU A 305 24.22 -27.51 12.33
C LEU A 305 24.14 -26.29 11.39
N ALA A 306 24.58 -25.10 11.82
CA ALA A 306 24.57 -23.89 10.99
C ALA A 306 25.73 -23.92 9.98
N LEU A 307 25.58 -24.70 8.91
CA LEU A 307 26.59 -24.89 7.86
C LEU A 307 26.59 -23.75 6.84
N LEU A 308 25.40 -23.26 6.46
CA LEU A 308 25.26 -22.23 5.45
C LEU A 308 25.32 -20.83 6.08
N PRO A 309 26.00 -19.87 5.44
CA PRO A 309 25.87 -18.47 5.77
C PRO A 309 24.39 -18.08 5.72
N ARG A 310 23.95 -17.32 6.72
CA ARG A 310 22.57 -16.87 6.82
C ARG A 310 22.53 -15.40 6.45
N HIS A 311 21.57 -15.03 5.62
CA HIS A 311 21.33 -13.63 5.27
C HIS A 311 21.09 -12.81 6.54
N ARG A 312 21.75 -11.66 6.62
CA ARG A 312 21.59 -10.70 7.70
C ARG A 312 21.25 -9.35 7.08
N PRO A 313 20.05 -8.81 7.35
CA PRO A 313 19.68 -7.50 6.87
C PRO A 313 20.65 -6.45 7.39
N SER A 314 21.17 -5.64 6.46
CA SER A 314 22.02 -4.50 6.77
C SER A 314 21.20 -3.22 6.63
N ALA A 315 21.36 -2.31 7.58
CA ALA A 315 20.79 -0.97 7.46
C ALA A 315 21.44 -0.19 6.31
N THR A 316 22.73 -0.45 6.05
CA THR A 316 23.47 0.13 4.93
C THR A 316 23.17 -0.68 3.67
N PRO A 317 22.51 -0.09 2.66
CA PRO A 317 22.22 -0.77 1.40
C PRO A 317 23.52 -1.02 0.62
N THR A 318 23.56 -2.12 -0.12
CA THR A 318 24.57 -2.33 -1.15
C THR A 318 24.19 -1.45 -2.35
N PRO A 319 25.13 -0.75 -3.00
CA PRO A 319 24.79 0.04 -4.18
C PRO A 319 24.52 -0.90 -5.37
N GLN A 320 23.26 -1.32 -5.53
CA GLN A 320 22.77 -2.03 -6.69
C GLN A 320 21.90 -1.12 -7.55
N GLN A 321 22.04 -1.22 -8.87
CA GLN A 321 21.22 -0.44 -9.81
C GLN A 321 19.84 -1.10 -9.93
N VAL A 322 18.81 -0.34 -9.54
CA VAL A 322 17.40 -0.76 -9.71
C VAL A 322 17.03 -0.68 -11.19
N GLN A 323 16.34 -1.70 -11.69
CA GLN A 323 15.97 -1.83 -13.10
C GLN A 323 14.45 -1.93 -13.26
N GLU A 324 13.92 -1.38 -14.34
CA GLU A 324 12.53 -1.65 -14.75
C GLU A 324 12.37 -3.14 -15.12
N PRO A 325 11.19 -3.74 -14.87
CA PRO A 325 9.99 -3.16 -14.27
C PRO A 325 9.98 -3.20 -12.72
N PHE A 326 10.99 -3.80 -12.10
CA PHE A 326 11.07 -3.99 -10.64
C PHE A 326 11.66 -2.76 -9.95
N ARG A 327 11.00 -1.62 -10.14
CA ARG A 327 11.33 -0.33 -9.56
C ARG A 327 10.10 0.26 -8.88
N VAL A 328 10.26 0.83 -7.68
CA VAL A 328 9.17 1.54 -7.00
C VAL A 328 8.71 2.72 -7.86
N HIS A 329 7.48 2.65 -8.34
CA HIS A 329 6.87 3.69 -9.17
C HIS A 329 5.79 4.48 -8.42
N TYR A 330 5.08 3.87 -7.47
CA TYR A 330 4.08 4.55 -6.65
C TYR A 330 4.40 4.49 -5.16
N HIS A 331 4.12 5.60 -4.50
CA HIS A 331 3.95 5.69 -3.05
C HIS A 331 2.45 5.79 -2.75
N VAL A 332 1.98 4.99 -1.80
CA VAL A 332 0.56 4.83 -1.50
C VAL A 332 0.32 4.98 -0.01
N TRP A 333 -0.73 5.72 0.32
CA TRP A 333 -1.21 5.92 1.69
C TRP A 333 -2.68 5.52 1.79
N LYS A 334 -3.05 4.95 2.93
CA LYS A 334 -4.43 4.62 3.25
C LYS A 334 -5.26 5.90 3.38
N GLY A 335 -6.45 5.91 2.79
CA GLY A 335 -7.39 7.04 2.93
C GLY A 335 -7.99 7.18 4.32
N THR A 336 -7.85 6.17 5.18
CA THR A 336 -8.34 6.16 6.56
C THR A 336 -7.19 6.50 7.52
N GLY A 337 -7.23 7.68 8.15
CA GLY A 337 -6.22 8.05 9.14
C GLY A 337 -6.02 9.56 9.32
N ALA A 338 -4.78 9.94 9.61
CA ALA A 338 -4.34 11.32 9.79
C ALA A 338 -4.57 12.17 8.52
N PRO A 339 -4.72 13.51 8.64
CA PRO A 339 -4.86 14.37 7.47
C PRO A 339 -3.65 14.26 6.53
N PHE A 340 -3.91 13.91 5.28
CA PHE A 340 -2.90 13.79 4.23
C PHE A 340 -2.50 15.17 3.68
N SER A 341 -1.19 15.38 3.47
CA SER A 341 -0.63 16.60 2.87
C SER A 341 0.26 16.25 1.70
N LYS A 342 -0.02 16.81 0.51
CA LYS A 342 0.82 16.61 -0.69
C LYS A 342 2.22 17.20 -0.56
N LYS A 343 2.34 18.32 0.16
CA LYS A 343 3.61 19.07 0.26
C LYS A 343 4.60 18.31 1.13
N ASN A 344 4.13 17.81 2.27
CA ASN A 344 4.91 17.06 3.24
C ASN A 344 4.14 15.79 3.60
N PRO A 345 4.12 14.78 2.70
CA PRO A 345 3.43 13.52 2.99
C PRO A 345 4.16 12.77 4.11
N PRO A 346 3.42 12.02 4.95
CA PRO A 346 4.05 11.08 5.88
C PRO A 346 4.74 9.93 5.12
N ALA A 347 5.46 9.06 5.84
CA ALA A 347 5.99 7.85 5.23
C ALA A 347 4.86 7.03 4.56
N PRO A 348 5.07 6.51 3.33
CA PRO A 348 4.06 5.74 2.62
C PRO A 348 3.76 4.43 3.33
N ASP A 349 2.48 4.04 3.37
CA ASP A 349 2.04 2.75 3.87
C ASP A 349 2.49 1.62 2.95
N PHE A 350 2.47 1.87 1.64
CA PHE A 350 2.91 0.92 0.63
C PHE A 350 3.79 1.60 -0.43
N ARG A 351 4.82 0.87 -0.84
CA ARG A 351 5.69 1.20 -1.98
C ARG A 351 5.43 0.16 -3.05
N ILE A 352 5.04 0.61 -4.24
CA ILE A 352 4.54 -0.27 -5.30
C ILE A 352 5.43 -0.15 -6.54
N ALA A 353 6.01 -1.27 -6.94
CA ALA A 353 6.58 -1.47 -8.27
C ALA A 353 5.50 -2.05 -9.20
N VAL A 354 5.58 -1.79 -10.51
CA VAL A 354 4.58 -2.23 -11.47
C VAL A 354 5.25 -3.06 -12.55
N CYS A 355 4.79 -4.30 -12.75
CA CYS A 355 5.28 -5.18 -13.81
C CYS A 355 4.13 -5.73 -14.66
N ASP A 356 4.35 -5.83 -15.96
CA ASP A 356 3.42 -6.45 -16.91
C ASP A 356 3.85 -7.88 -17.20
N THR A 357 2.93 -8.83 -17.08
CA THR A 357 3.17 -10.25 -17.40
C THR A 357 3.48 -10.52 -18.87
N ALA A 358 3.11 -9.60 -19.78
CA ALA A 358 3.44 -9.73 -21.19
C ALA A 358 4.95 -9.54 -21.45
N ASP A 359 5.56 -8.59 -20.75
CA ASP A 359 6.95 -8.16 -20.99
C ASP A 359 7.92 -8.65 -19.91
N SER A 360 7.42 -9.12 -18.76
CA SER A 360 8.23 -9.52 -17.61
C SER A 360 7.86 -10.89 -17.04
N GLY A 361 8.89 -11.64 -16.68
CA GLY A 361 8.76 -12.93 -16.00
C GLY A 361 8.87 -12.82 -14.48
N VAL A 362 9.11 -13.96 -13.84
CA VAL A 362 9.43 -14.00 -12.40
C VAL A 362 10.75 -13.25 -12.17
N PRO A 363 10.80 -12.30 -11.21
CA PRO A 363 12.01 -11.53 -10.94
C PRO A 363 13.17 -12.42 -10.49
N THR A 364 14.38 -12.07 -10.91
CA THR A 364 15.61 -12.72 -10.42
C THR A 364 15.90 -12.30 -8.98
N LEU A 365 16.75 -13.07 -8.29
CA LEU A 365 17.20 -12.73 -6.94
C LEU A 365 17.84 -11.33 -6.90
N GLU A 366 18.73 -11.02 -7.84
CA GLU A 366 19.42 -9.73 -7.94
C GLU A 366 18.44 -8.57 -8.14
N GLN A 367 17.39 -8.75 -8.96
CA GLN A 367 16.37 -7.73 -9.19
C GLN A 367 15.54 -7.45 -7.93
N ILE A 368 15.16 -8.51 -7.20
CA ILE A 368 14.43 -8.37 -5.93
C ILE A 368 15.31 -7.76 -4.85
N GLU A 369 16.58 -8.17 -4.75
CA GLU A 369 17.54 -7.59 -3.82
C GLU A 369 17.67 -6.10 -4.07
N ALA A 370 17.96 -5.67 -5.31
CA ALA A 370 18.05 -4.26 -5.66
C ALA A 370 16.76 -3.48 -5.36
N LEU A 371 15.59 -4.06 -5.67
CA LEU A 371 14.30 -3.45 -5.36
C LEU A 371 14.08 -3.30 -3.85
N LEU A 372 14.35 -4.34 -3.05
CA LEU A 372 14.22 -4.28 -1.60
C LEU A 372 15.21 -3.26 -1.02
N GLU A 373 16.47 -3.27 -1.45
CA GLU A 373 17.50 -2.34 -0.99
C GLU A 373 17.17 -0.87 -1.31
N SER A 374 16.38 -0.61 -2.35
CA SER A 374 15.86 0.73 -2.66
C SER A 374 14.79 1.26 -1.67
N THR A 375 14.24 0.38 -0.82
CA THR A 375 13.26 0.73 0.21
C THR A 375 13.92 0.96 1.57
N PRO A 376 13.34 1.81 2.44
CA PRO A 376 13.95 2.11 3.73
C PRO A 376 14.02 0.86 4.62
N PHE A 377 15.07 0.81 5.42
CA PHE A 377 15.26 -0.21 6.44
C PHE A 377 14.32 0.04 7.62
N GLU A 378 13.32 -0.83 7.77
CA GLU A 378 12.28 -0.78 8.80
C GLU A 378 12.31 -2.10 9.60
N PRO A 379 13.14 -2.19 10.66
CA PRO A 379 13.22 -3.41 11.46
C PRO A 379 11.89 -3.68 12.18
N PRO A 380 11.58 -4.95 12.51
CA PRO A 380 10.36 -5.30 13.23
C PRO A 380 10.22 -4.53 14.55
N ASN A 381 8.99 -4.12 14.87
CA ASN A 381 8.71 -3.32 16.05
C ASN A 381 9.22 -4.03 17.34
N PRO A 382 9.93 -3.32 18.25
CA PRO A 382 10.40 -3.91 19.51
C PRO A 382 9.27 -4.49 20.37
N ALA A 383 8.03 -4.00 20.24
CA ALA A 383 6.86 -4.56 20.91
C ALA A 383 6.51 -6.00 20.45
N TRP A 384 7.04 -6.43 19.31
CA TRP A 384 6.85 -7.80 18.81
C TRP A 384 7.93 -8.76 19.28
N GLN A 385 8.73 -8.42 20.31
CA GLN A 385 9.68 -9.37 20.88
C GLN A 385 8.98 -10.56 21.56
N GLY A 386 9.62 -11.73 21.54
CA GLY A 386 9.17 -12.95 22.22
C GLY A 386 8.76 -14.11 21.29
N PRO A 387 8.56 -15.31 21.84
CA PRO A 387 8.45 -16.56 21.08
C PRO A 387 7.15 -16.70 20.27
N GLY A 388 6.07 -16.02 20.66
CA GLY A 388 4.76 -16.12 19.98
C GLY A 388 4.55 -15.17 18.81
N ARG A 389 5.49 -14.24 18.56
CA ARG A 389 5.35 -13.18 17.55
C ARG A 389 6.26 -13.37 16.33
N LEU A 390 6.86 -14.56 16.20
CA LEU A 390 7.79 -14.91 15.12
C LEU A 390 7.20 -14.65 13.73
N TYR A 391 6.05 -15.24 13.41
CA TYR A 391 5.44 -15.10 12.09
C TYR A 391 5.09 -13.64 11.76
N GLN A 392 4.77 -12.83 12.77
CA GLN A 392 4.49 -11.42 12.59
C GLN A 392 5.77 -10.65 12.19
N ARG A 393 6.91 -10.93 12.84
CA ARG A 393 8.20 -10.33 12.49
C ARG A 393 8.68 -10.77 11.10
N LEU A 394 8.57 -12.07 10.78
CA LEU A 394 8.92 -12.60 9.47
C LEU A 394 8.05 -12.04 8.35
N LYS A 395 6.73 -11.92 8.55
CA LYS A 395 5.82 -11.32 7.57
C LYS A 395 6.07 -9.82 7.37
N HIS A 396 6.53 -9.11 8.41
CA HIS A 396 6.89 -7.70 8.29
C HIS A 396 8.14 -7.51 7.44
N GLY A 397 9.16 -8.34 7.70
CA GLY A 397 10.50 -8.19 7.12
C GLY A 397 11.25 -7.00 7.73
N TYR A 398 12.48 -6.80 7.27
CA TYR A 398 13.29 -5.60 7.55
C TYR A 398 13.17 -4.55 6.44
N ARG A 399 12.81 -5.00 5.25
CA ARG A 399 12.43 -4.20 4.09
C ARG A 399 11.24 -4.87 3.43
N ASN A 400 10.35 -4.09 2.84
CA ASN A 400 9.20 -4.64 2.15
C ASN A 400 8.76 -3.76 0.99
N VAL A 401 8.16 -4.40 0.00
CA VAL A 401 7.68 -3.76 -1.22
C VAL A 401 6.51 -4.57 -1.77
N LEU A 402 5.57 -3.90 -2.42
CA LEU A 402 4.54 -4.55 -3.22
C LEU A 402 4.92 -4.48 -4.68
N VAL A 403 4.70 -5.57 -5.41
CA VAL A 403 4.78 -5.61 -6.86
C VAL A 403 3.36 -5.80 -7.38
N ALA A 404 2.87 -4.80 -8.11
CA ALA A 404 1.63 -4.88 -8.85
C ALA A 404 1.89 -5.60 -10.18
N VAL A 405 1.34 -6.79 -10.33
CA VAL A 405 1.44 -7.65 -11.50
C VAL A 405 0.21 -7.41 -12.36
N VAL A 406 0.40 -6.89 -13.56
CA VAL A 406 -0.65 -6.60 -14.52
C VAL A 406 -0.71 -7.72 -15.55
N ASP A 407 -1.87 -8.35 -15.69
CA ASP A 407 -2.15 -9.35 -16.73
C ASP A 407 -3.36 -8.93 -17.54
N ARG A 408 -3.12 -8.34 -18.72
CA ARG A 408 -4.15 -7.90 -19.67
C ARG A 408 -5.30 -7.10 -19.02
N GLY A 409 -4.95 -6.21 -18.10
CA GLY A 409 -5.91 -5.34 -17.38
C GLY A 409 -6.34 -5.85 -16.01
N LEU A 410 -5.96 -7.07 -15.62
CA LEU A 410 -6.13 -7.56 -14.25
C LEU A 410 -4.93 -7.13 -13.40
N VAL A 411 -5.18 -6.42 -12.31
CA VAL A 411 -4.14 -5.96 -11.39
C VAL A 411 -4.12 -6.84 -10.15
N ASN A 412 -3.03 -7.58 -9.96
CA ASN A 412 -2.75 -8.39 -8.77
C ASN A 412 -1.60 -7.79 -7.96
N PHE A 413 -1.58 -7.97 -6.64
CA PHE A 413 -0.49 -7.47 -5.79
C PHE A 413 0.24 -8.62 -5.10
N MET A 414 1.55 -8.64 -5.22
CA MET A 414 2.45 -9.58 -4.53
C MET A 414 3.34 -8.81 -3.55
N ARG A 415 3.50 -9.34 -2.34
CA ARG A 415 4.38 -8.72 -1.34
C ARG A 415 5.71 -9.45 -1.30
N PHE A 416 6.79 -8.68 -1.46
CA PHE A 416 8.14 -9.14 -1.18
C PHE A 416 8.64 -8.50 0.12
N GLY A 417 9.34 -9.28 0.92
CA GLY A 417 9.86 -8.84 2.21
C GLY A 417 11.22 -9.47 2.48
N GLU A 418 12.17 -8.66 2.92
CA GLU A 418 13.47 -9.11 3.36
C GLU A 418 13.34 -9.73 4.76
N ALA A 419 13.18 -11.05 4.83
CA ALA A 419 13.01 -11.77 6.08
C ALA A 419 14.36 -12.32 6.60
N ALA A 420 14.69 -12.01 7.86
CA ALA A 420 15.90 -12.53 8.52
C ALA A 420 15.61 -13.84 9.28
N PHE A 421 15.35 -14.93 8.56
CA PHE A 421 15.11 -16.24 9.19
C PHE A 421 16.24 -16.66 10.14
N GLY A 422 17.48 -16.24 9.86
CA GLY A 422 18.65 -16.55 10.70
C GLY A 422 18.68 -15.82 12.04
N GLU A 423 18.01 -14.67 12.16
CA GLU A 423 17.94 -13.88 13.38
C GLU A 423 16.80 -14.34 14.30
N GLU A 424 16.02 -15.33 13.88
CA GLU A 424 14.89 -15.89 14.62
C GLU A 424 15.19 -17.29 15.18
N PRO A 425 15.85 -17.41 16.35
CA PRO A 425 16.27 -18.69 16.89
C PRO A 425 15.09 -19.50 17.43
N LEU A 426 14.67 -20.52 16.68
CA LEU A 426 13.61 -21.45 17.09
C LEU A 426 13.98 -22.32 18.29
N PHE A 427 15.26 -22.57 18.54
CA PHE A 427 15.70 -23.53 19.54
C PHE A 427 15.60 -23.00 20.98
N GLU A 428 15.65 -21.67 21.16
CA GLU A 428 15.63 -21.06 22.49
C GLU A 428 14.36 -21.40 23.27
N ARG A 429 13.21 -21.52 22.58
CA ARG A 429 11.93 -21.91 23.19
C ARG A 429 11.95 -23.27 23.89
N PHE A 430 12.84 -24.17 23.47
CA PHE A 430 12.98 -25.51 24.06
C PHE A 430 13.89 -25.49 25.29
N ASP A 431 14.83 -24.54 25.36
CA ASP A 431 15.74 -24.39 26.49
C ASP A 431 15.03 -23.79 27.72
N TYR A 432 14.03 -22.92 27.51
CA TYR A 432 13.28 -22.25 28.59
C TYR A 432 12.21 -23.11 29.29
N ARG A 433 11.81 -24.26 28.72
CA ARG A 433 10.69 -25.08 29.26
C ARG A 433 11.02 -25.82 30.56
N ASN A 434 12.27 -25.83 31.00
CA ASN A 434 12.71 -26.50 32.24
C ASN A 434 12.91 -25.57 33.46
N GLY A 435 12.59 -24.28 33.35
CA GLY A 435 12.66 -23.33 34.46
C GLY A 435 11.33 -23.17 35.20
N GLY A 436 10.95 -24.12 36.06
CA GLY A 436 9.94 -23.86 37.10
C GLY A 436 8.59 -24.57 36.97
N ARG A 437 8.58 -25.91 36.84
CA ARG A 437 7.47 -26.71 37.38
C ARG A 437 8.04 -27.73 38.36
N GLY A 438 8.56 -27.20 39.47
CA GLY A 438 8.98 -28.00 40.61
C GLY A 438 7.77 -28.76 41.15
N GLY A 439 7.73 -30.06 40.89
CA GLY A 439 6.74 -30.95 41.45
C GLY A 439 6.82 -30.94 42.98
N LYS A 440 5.74 -30.50 43.63
CA LYS A 440 5.45 -30.90 45.01
C LYS A 440 4.53 -32.11 44.98
N LYS A 441 5.21 -33.24 44.85
CA LYS A 441 4.94 -34.58 45.42
C LYS A 441 3.81 -34.58 46.44
N GLY A 442 2.84 -35.47 46.22
CA GLY A 442 1.60 -35.59 46.98
C GLY A 442 1.78 -35.78 48.49
N SER A 443 0.84 -35.20 49.24
CA SER A 443 0.57 -35.55 50.63
C SER A 443 -0.77 -36.28 50.67
N ARG A 444 -0.69 -37.61 50.78
CA ARG A 444 -1.79 -38.49 51.19
C ARG A 444 -2.21 -38.10 52.61
N GLY A 445 -3.52 -38.16 52.84
CA GLY A 445 -4.14 -37.85 54.12
C GLY A 445 -3.68 -38.73 55.29
N GLY A 446 -4.05 -38.28 56.49
CA GLY A 446 -3.88 -39.06 57.71
C GLY A 446 -3.88 -38.23 58.99
N GLY A 447 -5.08 -37.93 59.50
CA GLY A 447 -5.38 -38.19 60.91
C GLY A 447 -5.02 -37.16 62.00
N ARG A 448 -6.09 -36.72 62.66
CA ARG A 448 -6.28 -36.57 64.13
C ARG A 448 -5.60 -35.38 64.83
N GLY A 449 -6.43 -34.59 65.52
CA GLY A 449 -5.98 -33.90 66.74
C GLY A 449 -6.77 -32.68 67.21
N ARG A 450 -7.98 -32.91 67.76
CA ARG A 450 -8.67 -32.22 68.88
C ARG A 450 -8.15 -30.85 69.41
N GLY A 451 -9.12 -29.96 69.68
CA GLY A 451 -9.09 -28.96 70.76
C GLY A 451 -9.67 -27.60 70.32
N ARG A 452 -10.98 -27.34 70.38
CA ARG A 452 -11.78 -26.87 71.54
C ARG A 452 -11.13 -25.74 72.35
N GLY A 453 -11.71 -24.54 72.28
CA GLY A 453 -11.85 -23.67 73.47
C GLY A 453 -11.47 -22.19 73.31
N GLY A 454 -12.49 -21.32 73.46
CA GLY A 454 -12.43 -19.96 74.02
C GLY A 454 -11.80 -18.88 73.14
N GLY A 455 -12.42 -17.75 72.80
CA GLY A 455 -13.33 -16.92 73.60
C GLY A 455 -12.56 -15.76 74.24
N ARG A 456 -13.04 -14.52 74.01
CA ARG A 456 -12.55 -13.18 74.44
C ARG A 456 -11.65 -12.51 73.37
N GLY A 457 -11.90 -11.30 72.86
CA GLY A 457 -12.74 -10.20 73.32
C GLY A 457 -11.87 -8.98 73.64
N ARG A 458 -12.26 -7.81 73.11
CA ARG A 458 -11.68 -6.45 73.27
C ARG A 458 -10.43 -6.16 72.40
N GLY A 459 -10.32 -5.06 71.67
CA GLY A 459 -11.22 -3.91 71.49
C GLY A 459 -10.44 -2.73 70.89
N ARG A 460 -11.21 -1.71 70.49
CA ARG A 460 -10.85 -0.29 70.27
C ARG A 460 -10.01 0.04 69.01
N VAL A 461 -10.58 0.78 68.04
CA VAL A 461 -10.64 2.28 67.94
C VAL A 461 -9.30 2.81 67.40
N ARG A 462 -9.17 3.61 66.32
CA ARG A 462 -9.85 4.83 65.85
C ARG A 462 -9.34 5.15 64.43
N GLY A 463 -10.19 5.69 63.54
CA GLY A 463 -10.01 7.02 62.90
C GLY A 463 -9.39 6.93 61.50
N ARG A 464 -10.10 7.19 60.37
CA ARG A 464 -10.72 8.44 59.88
C ARG A 464 -9.67 9.57 59.81
N GLY A 465 -9.41 10.23 58.70
CA GLY A 465 -9.98 10.21 57.35
C GLY A 465 -9.24 11.25 56.50
N GLY A 466 -9.75 11.51 55.31
CA GLY A 466 -9.25 12.49 54.35
C GLY A 466 -9.22 11.89 52.97
#